data_AF-A0A1V5YGL2-F1
#
_entry.id   AF-A0A1V5YGL2-F1
#
_cell.length_a   1.000
_cell.length_b   1.000
_cell.length_c   1.000
_cell.angle_alpha   90.00
_cell.angle_beta   90.00
_cell.angle_gamma   90.00
#
_symmetry.space_group_name_H-M   'P 1'
#
loop_
_entity.id
_entity.type
_entity.pdbx_description
1 polymer ?
#
loop_
_entity_poly.entity_id
_entity_poly.type
_entity_poly.pdbx_seq_one_letter_code
_entity_poly.pdbx_strand_id
1 'polypeptide(L)'
;MGVSTGNPDASLILRDDKTASIVMTYVADRNRGQGVAGALLSSAIEAARNSGYERCAVDFETMNTAAARFWLKSFKAATQTMLRWIPGQL
;
A
#
# COMPACT_ATOMS: atom_id res chain seq x y z
N MET A 1 3.40 -2.25 9.99
CA MET A 1 2.54 -2.01 8.81
C MET A 1 1.13 -1.82 9.34
N GLY A 2 0.48 -0.70 9.01
CA GLY A 2 -0.90 -0.42 9.42
C GLY A 2 -1.89 -0.84 8.34
N VAL A 3 -3.04 -1.37 8.74
CA VAL A 3 -4.14 -1.81 7.86
C VAL A 3 -5.45 -1.18 8.34
N SER A 4 -6.27 -0.69 7.42
CA SER A 4 -7.62 -0.17 7.68
C SER A 4 -8.63 -0.68 6.66
N THR A 5 -9.93 -0.46 6.92
CA THR A 5 -11.01 -0.76 5.99
C THR A 5 -11.44 0.46 5.21
N GLY A 6 -11.67 0.30 3.91
CA GLY A 6 -12.32 1.33 3.09
C GLY A 6 -11.69 2.72 3.25
N ASN A 7 -10.36 2.82 3.11
CA ASN A 7 -9.61 4.05 3.38
C ASN A 7 -10.23 5.24 2.63
N PRO A 8 -10.84 6.23 3.32
CA PRO A 8 -11.51 7.35 2.69
C PRO A 8 -10.54 8.32 2.03
N ASP A 9 -9.24 8.20 2.31
CA ASP A 9 -8.18 8.99 1.68
C ASP A 9 -7.60 8.27 0.45
N ALA A 10 -7.93 6.98 0.23
CA ALA A 10 -7.52 6.24 -0.95
C ALA A 10 -8.39 6.57 -2.17
N SER A 11 -7.94 6.13 -3.36
CA SER A 11 -8.74 6.20 -4.59
C SER A 11 -10.10 5.53 -4.42
N LEU A 12 -11.15 6.07 -5.04
CA LEU A 12 -12.53 5.56 -4.96
C LEU A 12 -12.61 4.05 -5.26
N ILE A 13 -11.82 3.56 -6.20
CA ILE A 13 -11.80 2.15 -6.58
C ILE A 13 -11.27 1.20 -5.48
N LEU A 14 -10.66 1.76 -4.42
CA LEU A 14 -10.16 1.01 -3.25
C LEU A 14 -11.10 1.11 -2.05
N ARG A 15 -12.17 1.91 -2.14
CA ARG A 15 -13.16 2.13 -1.08
C ARG A 15 -14.28 1.09 -1.18
N ASP A 16 -13.96 -0.14 -0.79
CA ASP A 16 -14.91 -1.25 -0.72
C ASP A 16 -14.74 -1.97 0.63
N ASP A 17 -15.87 -2.40 1.21
CA ASP A 17 -15.93 -3.00 2.55
C ASP A 17 -15.23 -4.36 2.65
N LYS A 18 -14.94 -4.99 1.51
CA LYS A 18 -14.20 -6.26 1.40
C LYS A 18 -12.73 -6.05 1.05
N THR A 19 -12.25 -4.82 1.04
CA THR A 19 -10.86 -4.46 0.73
C THR A 19 -10.14 -3.91 1.95
N ALA A 20 -9.11 -4.63 2.40
CA ALA A 20 -8.16 -4.15 3.38
C ALA A 20 -7.16 -3.18 2.73
N SER A 21 -7.04 -1.96 3.26
CA SER A 21 -6.11 -0.95 2.81
C SER A 21 -4.85 -0.93 3.69
N ILE A 22 -3.66 -1.05 3.10
CA ILE A 22 -2.40 -0.80 3.80
C ILE A 22 -2.17 0.71 3.84
N VAL A 23 -2.26 1.32 5.01
CA VAL A 23 -2.20 2.78 5.17
C VAL A 23 -0.81 3.31 5.50
N MET A 24 0.03 2.51 6.17
CA MET A 24 1.34 2.96 6.62
C MET A 24 2.34 1.80 6.63
N THR A 25 3.50 2.00 6.01
CA THR A 25 4.61 1.04 6.05
C THR A 25 5.93 1.76 6.22
N TYR A 26 6.71 1.34 7.22
CA TYR A 26 8.05 1.84 7.46
C TYR A 26 8.95 0.70 7.93
N VAL A 27 10.17 0.67 7.40
CA VAL A 27 11.27 -0.17 7.88
C VAL A 27 12.49 0.72 8.06
N ALA A 28 13.02 0.74 9.28
CA ALA A 28 14.23 1.48 9.60
C ALA A 28 15.39 1.06 8.70
N ASP A 29 16.25 2.00 8.31
CA ASP A 29 17.32 1.76 7.32
C ASP A 29 18.21 0.58 7.68
N ARG A 30 18.58 0.46 8.98
CA ARG A 30 19.38 -0.64 9.52
C ARG A 30 18.75 -2.03 9.39
N ASN A 31 17.46 -2.12 9.08
CA ASN A 31 16.69 -3.36 8.95
C ASN A 31 16.20 -3.61 7.52
N ARG A 32 16.52 -2.72 6.57
CA ARG A 32 16.19 -2.94 5.16
C ARG A 32 17.05 -4.08 4.58
N GLY A 33 16.50 -4.81 3.60
CA GLY A 33 17.17 -5.96 2.99
C GLY A 33 17.13 -7.25 3.82
N GLN A 34 16.63 -7.22 5.06
CA GLN A 34 16.58 -8.38 5.96
C GLN A 34 15.23 -9.13 5.94
N GLY A 35 14.36 -8.84 4.97
CA GLY A 35 13.04 -9.49 4.87
C GLY A 35 11.95 -8.93 5.79
N VAL A 36 12.24 -7.96 6.65
CA VAL A 36 11.28 -7.38 7.61
C VAL A 36 10.00 -6.87 6.94
N ALA A 37 10.12 -6.15 5.82
CA ALA A 37 8.95 -5.66 5.08
C ALA A 37 8.05 -6.79 4.59
N GLY A 38 8.65 -7.90 4.12
CA GLY A 38 7.92 -9.09 3.67
C GLY A 38 7.19 -9.78 4.82
N ALA A 39 7.87 -9.97 5.96
CA ALA A 39 7.26 -10.55 7.15
C ALA A 39 6.06 -9.72 7.67
N LEU A 40 6.21 -8.39 7.68
CA LEU A 40 5.12 -7.47 8.02
C LEU A 40 3.95 -7.58 7.05
N LEU A 41 4.23 -7.68 5.75
CA LEU A 41 3.19 -7.84 4.73
C LEU A 41 2.45 -9.17 4.87
N SER A 42 3.16 -10.29 5.07
CA SER A 42 2.56 -11.60 5.28
C SER A 42 1.61 -11.58 6.48
N SER A 43 2.07 -11.05 7.62
CA SER A 43 1.25 -10.93 8.82
C SER A 43 0.01 -10.05 8.61
N ALA A 44 0.16 -8.93 7.89
CA ALA A 44 -0.95 -8.04 7.55
C ALA A 44 -2.00 -8.73 6.66
N ILE A 45 -1.57 -9.48 5.64
CA ILE A 45 -2.45 -10.22 4.74
C ILE A 45 -3.19 -11.34 5.49
N GLU A 46 -2.52 -12.06 6.38
CA GLU A 46 -3.14 -13.09 7.21
C GLU A 46 -4.19 -12.50 8.15
N ALA A 47 -3.87 -11.41 8.84
CA ALA A 47 -4.82 -10.71 9.70
C ALA A 47 -6.05 -10.20 8.92
N ALA A 48 -5.83 -9.67 7.72
CA ALA A 48 -6.91 -9.21 6.85
C ALA A 48 -7.83 -10.36 6.41
N ARG A 49 -7.25 -11.49 5.97
CA ARG A 49 -8.02 -12.68 5.60
C ARG A 49 -8.84 -13.23 6.76
N ASN A 50 -8.25 -13.31 7.95
CA ASN A 50 -8.93 -13.78 9.15
C ASN A 50 -10.07 -12.84 9.59
N SER A 51 -10.02 -11.58 9.16
CA SER A 51 -11.06 -10.57 9.40
C SER A 51 -12.13 -10.54 8.29
N GLY A 52 -12.05 -11.44 7.30
CA GLY A 52 -13.06 -11.59 6.25
C GLY A 52 -12.92 -10.65 5.04
N TYR A 53 -11.75 -10.01 4.86
CA TYR A 53 -11.46 -9.28 3.62
C TYR A 53 -11.09 -10.23 2.49
N GLU A 54 -11.56 -9.90 1.30
CA GLU A 54 -11.31 -10.67 0.07
C GLU A 54 -10.10 -10.12 -0.68
N ARG A 55 -9.83 -8.83 -0.51
CA ARG A 55 -8.81 -8.08 -1.25
C ARG A 55 -7.95 -7.27 -0.30
N CYS A 56 -6.72 -7.02 -0.74
CA CYS A 56 -5.80 -6.10 -0.08
C CYS A 56 -5.30 -5.11 -1.12
N ALA A 57 -5.22 -3.84 -0.74
CA ALA A 57 -4.77 -2.76 -1.60
C ALA A 57 -3.79 -1.83 -0.89
N VAL A 58 -2.95 -1.18 -1.68
CA VAL A 58 -2.00 -0.17 -1.23
C VAL A 58 -1.86 0.87 -2.31
N ASP A 59 -1.93 2.14 -1.94
CA ASP A 59 -1.47 3.25 -2.75
C ASP A 59 -0.03 3.58 -2.40
N PHE A 60 0.78 3.92 -3.40
CA PHE A 60 2.17 4.30 -3.20
C PHE A 60 2.62 5.24 -4.31
N GLU A 61 3.55 6.13 -3.97
CA GLU A 61 4.17 7.02 -4.93
C GLU A 61 5.15 6.25 -5.82
N THR A 62 4.93 6.30 -7.14
CA THR A 62 5.82 5.63 -8.12
C THR A 62 7.25 6.20 -8.11
N MET A 63 7.40 7.46 -7.68
CA MET A 63 8.70 8.10 -7.44
C MET A 63 9.48 7.43 -6.30
N ASN A 64 8.81 6.78 -5.35
CA ASN A 64 9.46 5.98 -4.32
C ASN A 64 9.86 4.61 -4.91
N THR A 65 11.01 4.58 -5.58
CA THR A 65 11.49 3.40 -6.30
C THR A 65 11.68 2.17 -5.40
N ALA A 66 12.02 2.36 -4.13
CA ALA A 66 12.14 1.27 -3.16
C ALA A 66 10.77 0.64 -2.85
N ALA A 67 9.75 1.48 -2.60
CA ALA A 67 8.38 1.03 -2.40
C ALA A 67 7.81 0.38 -3.67
N ALA A 68 8.00 0.99 -4.83
CA ALA A 68 7.52 0.47 -6.11
C ALA A 68 8.06 -0.95 -6.38
N ARG A 69 9.36 -1.16 -6.21
CA ARG A 69 9.98 -2.49 -6.36
C ARG A 69 9.50 -3.51 -5.34
N PHE A 70 9.11 -3.07 -4.14
CA PHE A 70 8.59 -3.96 -3.11
C PHE A 70 7.14 -4.38 -3.43
N TRP A 71 6.25 -3.41 -3.65
CA TRP A 71 4.83 -3.66 -3.85
C TRP A 71 4.54 -4.44 -5.14
N LEU A 72 5.21 -4.09 -6.24
CA LEU A 72 4.96 -4.73 -7.54
C LEU A 72 5.42 -6.20 -7.63
N LYS A 73 6.07 -6.73 -6.59
CA LYS A 73 6.34 -8.19 -6.47
C LYS A 73 5.09 -8.99 -6.10
N SER A 74 4.15 -8.38 -5.38
CA SER A 74 3.00 -9.07 -4.79
C SER A 74 1.66 -8.47 -5.22
N PHE A 75 1.65 -7.22 -5.68
CA PHE A 75 0.47 -6.49 -6.11
C PHE A 75 0.51 -6.21 -7.60
N LYS A 76 -0.68 -6.17 -8.23
CA LYS A 76 -0.89 -5.68 -9.59
C LYS A 76 -1.48 -4.27 -9.52
N ALA A 77 -1.04 -3.39 -10.41
CA ALA A 77 -1.57 -2.03 -10.48
C ALA A 77 -3.05 -2.07 -10.89
N ALA A 78 -3.93 -1.51 -10.06
CA ALA A 78 -5.35 -1.34 -10.36
C ALA A 78 -5.65 0.03 -11.00
N THR A 79 -4.90 1.07 -10.61
CA THR A 79 -5.01 2.42 -11.17
C THR A 79 -3.66 3.11 -11.09
N GLN A 80 -3.39 4.01 -12.05
CA GLN A 80 -2.23 4.89 -12.03
C GLN A 80 -2.72 6.33 -12.21
N THR A 81 -2.29 7.22 -11.33
CA THR A 81 -2.62 8.64 -11.38
C THR A 81 -1.34 9.44 -11.60
N MET A 82 -1.41 10.45 -12.45
CA MET A 82 -0.30 11.36 -12.71
C MET A 82 -0.65 12.74 -12.16
N LEU A 83 0.25 13.29 -11.35
CA LEU A 83 0.18 14.67 -10.89
C LEU A 83 1.23 15.48 -11.65
N ARG A 84 0.81 16.62 -12.21
CA ARG A 84 1.72 17.65 -12.71
C ARG A 84 1.64 18.85 -11.80
N TRP A 85 2.73 19.13 -11.08
CA TRP A 85 2.85 20.38 -10.34
C TRP A 85 3.38 21.48 -11.28
N ILE A 86 2.64 22.58 -11.37
CA ILE A 86 3.04 23.77 -12.14
C ILE A 86 3.32 24.88 -11.12
N PRO A 87 4.58 25.29 -10.92
CA PRO A 87 4.91 26.37 -10.01
C PRO A 87 4.12 27.64 -10.35
N GLY A 88 3.51 28.28 -9.33
CA GLY A 88 2.75 29.52 -9.48
C GLY A 88 1.28 29.37 -9.90
N GLN A 89 0.77 28.14 -10.03
CA GLN A 89 -0.67 27.86 -10.20
C GLN A 89 -1.21 27.06 -9.01
N LEU A 90 -1.12 27.63 -7.80
CA LEU A 90 -1.87 27.22 -6.61
C LEU A 90 -2.06 28.44 -5.69
#